data_AF-A0A956AH90-F1
#
_entry.id   AF-A0A956AH90-F1
#
_cell.length_a   1.000
_cell.length_b   1.000
_cell.length_c   1.000
_cell.angle_alpha   90.00
_cell.angle_beta   90.00
_cell.angle_gamma   90.00
#
_symmetry.space_group_name_H-M   'P 1'
#
loop_
_entity.id
_entity.type
_entity.pdbx_description
1 polymer ?
#
loop_
_entity_poly.entity_id
_entity_poly.type
_entity_poly.pdbx_seq_one_letter_code
_entity_poly.pdbx_strand_id
1 'polypeptide(L)'
;MSLRRHLDAIFDADRRLRAAEQALFDEGAHGALVALLTAAVDEAQALDDREEGSMRLERLADLCAQVEGPEMADALIAILDDDDPQVRVVAGEALLDVGYERYAEVARAVERALDDGRGGPAMAELPWVLAEIGEPSALSLIGGFTEHEESDVVAAAIEALLHLGEPAAIELLRPLEDDDRIAELDGGDEGDSATIGELAAEAIAGLGG
;
A
#
# COMPACT_ATOMS: atom_id res chain seq x y z
N MET A 1 12.02 9.94 39.91
CA MET A 1 12.97 8.85 39.60
C MET A 1 12.40 7.82 38.63
N SER A 2 11.10 7.49 38.66
CA SER A 2 10.50 6.53 37.71
C SER A 2 10.57 6.99 36.25
N LEU A 3 10.23 8.24 35.93
CA LEU A 3 10.20 8.73 34.54
C LEU A 3 11.55 8.60 33.81
N ARG A 4 12.66 9.01 34.45
CA ARG A 4 14.01 8.86 33.88
C ARG A 4 14.33 7.39 33.59
N ARG A 5 14.03 6.50 34.53
CA ARG A 5 14.22 5.05 34.35
C ARG A 5 13.38 4.50 33.19
N HIS A 6 12.14 4.97 33.02
CA HIS A 6 11.30 4.54 31.89
C HIS A 6 11.88 5.02 30.55
N LEU A 7 12.35 6.27 30.48
CA LEU A 7 13.02 6.79 29.28
C LEU A 7 14.31 6.01 28.96
N ASP A 8 15.14 5.73 29.96
CA ASP A 8 16.37 4.96 29.77
C ASP A 8 16.05 3.53 29.29
N ALA A 9 14.95 2.92 29.77
CA ALA A 9 14.50 1.61 29.32
C ALA A 9 14.06 1.61 27.84
N ILE A 10 13.42 2.69 27.36
CA ILE A 10 13.05 2.86 25.95
C ILE A 10 14.32 2.90 25.08
N PHE A 11 15.33 3.69 25.44
CA PHE A 11 16.59 3.75 24.69
C PHE A 11 17.36 2.43 24.72
N ASP A 12 17.31 1.70 25.83
CA ASP A 12 17.89 0.37 25.91
C ASP A 12 17.15 -0.65 25.03
N ALA A 13 15.82 -0.54 24.92
CA ALA A 13 15.02 -1.37 24.04
C ALA A 13 15.32 -1.08 22.56
N ASP A 14 15.35 0.20 22.15
CA ASP A 14 15.69 0.61 20.78
C ASP A 14 17.09 0.12 20.36
N ARG A 15 18.10 0.23 21.24
CA ARG A 15 19.43 -0.32 20.96
C ARG A 15 19.44 -1.83 20.79
N ARG A 16 18.63 -2.57 21.56
CA ARG A 16 18.51 -4.02 21.42
C ARG A 16 17.79 -4.40 20.13
N LEU A 17 16.74 -3.67 19.76
CA LEU A 17 16.01 -3.86 18.52
C LEU A 17 16.95 -3.72 17.31
N ARG A 18 17.65 -2.58 17.21
CA ARG A 18 18.61 -2.32 16.11
C ARG A 18 19.71 -3.37 16.02
N ALA A 19 20.22 -3.83 17.17
CA ALA A 19 21.23 -4.88 17.20
C ALA A 19 20.68 -6.24 16.74
N ALA A 20 19.42 -6.57 17.07
CA ALA A 20 18.77 -7.80 16.63
C ALA A 20 18.44 -7.77 15.14
N GLU A 21 17.98 -6.62 14.62
CA GLU A 21 17.76 -6.39 13.20
C GLU A 21 19.06 -6.53 12.39
N GLN A 22 20.13 -5.87 12.84
CA GLN A 22 21.42 -6.02 12.18
C GLN A 22 21.88 -7.48 12.18
N ALA A 23 21.73 -8.19 13.30
CA ALA A 23 22.07 -9.61 13.36
C ALA A 23 21.21 -10.44 12.39
N LEU A 24 19.90 -10.16 12.29
CA LEU A 24 19.00 -10.84 11.35
C LEU A 24 19.45 -10.66 9.90
N PHE A 25 19.88 -9.46 9.51
CA PHE A 25 20.34 -9.18 8.15
C PHE A 25 21.76 -9.68 7.85
N ASP A 26 22.62 -9.73 8.87
CA ASP A 26 23.98 -10.28 8.76
C ASP A 26 23.96 -11.84 8.75
N GLU A 27 22.91 -12.45 9.31
CA GLU A 27 22.78 -13.89 9.45
C GLU A 27 21.98 -14.54 8.30
N GLY A 28 22.55 -15.60 7.73
CA GLY A 28 21.83 -16.49 6.83
C GLY A 28 21.95 -16.15 5.35
N ALA A 29 21.36 -17.02 4.52
CA ALA A 29 21.28 -16.80 3.09
C ALA A 29 20.05 -15.93 2.79
N HIS A 30 20.18 -15.00 1.84
CA HIS A 30 19.10 -14.09 1.42
C HIS A 30 17.73 -14.77 1.26
N GLY A 31 17.67 -15.91 0.56
CA GLY A 31 16.39 -16.64 0.37
C GLY A 31 15.79 -17.22 1.66
N ALA A 32 16.60 -17.51 2.68
CA ALA A 32 16.10 -17.95 3.98
C ALA A 32 15.50 -16.78 4.78
N LEU A 33 16.09 -15.58 4.65
CA LEU A 33 15.55 -14.35 5.22
C LEU A 33 14.21 -13.99 4.58
N VAL A 34 14.13 -14.00 3.23
CA VAL A 34 12.87 -13.79 2.50
C VAL A 34 11.79 -14.76 2.97
N ALA A 35 12.09 -16.07 3.00
CA ALA A 35 11.12 -17.07 3.44
C ALA A 35 10.66 -16.89 4.90
N LEU A 36 11.58 -16.46 5.78
CA LEU A 36 11.26 -16.17 7.17
C LEU A 36 10.32 -14.97 7.30
N LEU A 37 10.62 -13.87 6.61
CA LEU A 37 9.82 -12.65 6.68
C LEU A 37 8.43 -12.86 6.11
N THR A 38 8.30 -13.53 4.95
CA THR A 38 7.00 -13.88 4.37
C THR A 38 6.16 -14.72 5.35
N ALA A 39 6.75 -15.77 5.95
CA ALA A 39 6.03 -16.58 6.92
C ALA A 39 5.65 -15.79 8.19
N ALA A 40 6.49 -14.85 8.63
CA ALA A 40 6.21 -14.02 9.79
C ALA A 40 5.04 -13.05 9.55
N VAL A 41 4.84 -12.57 8.31
CA VAL A 41 3.66 -11.78 7.91
C VAL A 41 2.40 -12.63 8.03
N ASP A 42 2.39 -13.82 7.43
CA ASP A 42 1.25 -14.75 7.52
C ASP A 42 0.92 -15.09 8.99
N GLU A 43 1.94 -15.33 9.81
CA GLU A 43 1.78 -15.61 11.24
C GLU A 43 1.20 -14.42 11.99
N ALA A 44 1.67 -13.19 11.71
CA ALA A 44 1.21 -11.99 12.38
C ALA A 44 -0.24 -11.63 12.03
N GLN A 45 -0.64 -11.82 10.76
CA GLN A 45 -2.03 -11.66 10.32
C GLN A 45 -2.97 -12.69 10.97
N ALA A 46 -2.47 -13.89 11.27
CA ALA A 46 -3.26 -14.96 11.88
C ALA A 46 -3.34 -14.89 13.42
N LEU A 47 -2.77 -13.88 14.07
CA LEU A 47 -2.78 -13.77 15.53
C LEU A 47 -4.16 -13.36 16.07
N ASP A 48 -4.64 -14.09 17.07
CA ASP A 48 -5.85 -13.73 17.82
C ASP A 48 -5.68 -12.41 18.62
N ASP A 49 -4.45 -12.13 19.08
CA ASP A 49 -4.12 -10.88 19.76
C ASP A 49 -3.85 -9.79 18.72
N ARG A 50 -4.89 -9.01 18.40
CA ARG A 50 -4.84 -7.99 17.36
C ARG A 50 -3.78 -6.92 17.64
N GLU A 51 -3.58 -6.53 18.91
CA GLU A 51 -2.58 -5.51 19.28
C GLU A 51 -1.16 -6.01 18.99
N GLU A 52 -0.86 -7.26 19.38
CA GLU A 52 0.42 -7.89 19.06
C GLU A 52 0.59 -8.10 17.55
N GLY A 53 -0.49 -8.50 16.85
CA GLY A 53 -0.50 -8.63 15.40
C GLY A 53 -0.15 -7.32 14.68
N SER A 54 -0.80 -6.21 15.05
CA SER A 54 -0.57 -4.89 14.41
C SER A 54 0.87 -4.45 14.65
N MET A 55 1.33 -4.53 15.89
CA MET A 55 2.71 -4.18 16.26
C MET A 55 3.75 -4.99 15.46
N ARG A 56 3.49 -6.29 15.22
CA ARG A 56 4.39 -7.12 14.41
C ARG A 56 4.35 -6.74 12.94
N LEU A 57 3.17 -6.50 12.39
CA LEU A 57 3.00 -6.13 10.98
C LEU A 57 3.66 -4.79 10.67
N GLU A 58 3.48 -3.79 11.53
CA GLU A 58 4.20 -2.51 11.44
C GLU A 58 5.73 -2.73 11.39
N ARG A 59 6.24 -3.62 12.27
CA ARG A 59 7.68 -3.92 12.27
C ARG A 59 8.13 -4.73 11.06
N LEU A 60 7.30 -5.65 10.59
CA LEU A 60 7.58 -6.48 9.42
C LEU A 60 7.57 -5.64 8.15
N ALA A 61 6.75 -4.60 8.04
CA ALA A 61 6.78 -3.68 6.91
C ALA A 61 8.16 -3.01 6.76
N ASP A 62 8.72 -2.45 7.83
CA ASP A 62 10.07 -1.88 7.84
C ASP A 62 11.14 -2.92 7.46
N LEU A 63 11.07 -4.14 8.02
CA LEU A 63 12.02 -5.20 7.69
C LEU A 63 11.92 -5.66 6.22
N CYS A 64 10.70 -5.79 5.68
CA CYS A 64 10.49 -6.19 4.30
C CYS A 64 11.00 -5.12 3.33
N ALA A 65 10.83 -3.83 3.64
CA ALA A 65 11.31 -2.74 2.79
C ALA A 65 12.85 -2.72 2.64
N GLN A 66 13.57 -3.24 3.63
CA GLN A 66 15.04 -3.29 3.64
C GLN A 66 15.63 -4.52 2.90
N VAL A 67 14.79 -5.48 2.51
CA VAL A 67 15.23 -6.71 1.82
C VAL A 67 14.83 -6.66 0.35
N GLU A 68 15.79 -6.84 -0.54
CA GLU A 68 15.52 -6.91 -1.99
C GLU A 68 14.69 -8.16 -2.33
N GLY A 69 13.82 -8.07 -3.32
CA GLY A 69 13.14 -9.23 -3.88
C GLY A 69 11.64 -9.03 -4.08
N PRO A 70 11.07 -9.60 -5.15
CA PRO A 70 9.65 -9.42 -5.48
C PRO A 70 8.72 -9.91 -4.36
N GLU A 71 9.11 -10.93 -3.60
CA GLU A 71 8.34 -11.46 -2.48
C GLU A 71 8.20 -10.45 -1.33
N MET A 72 9.13 -9.51 -1.17
CA MET A 72 9.04 -8.47 -0.13
C MET A 72 8.02 -7.40 -0.53
N ALA A 73 7.95 -7.04 -1.80
CA ALA A 73 6.86 -6.19 -2.30
C ALA A 73 5.50 -6.89 -2.17
N ASP A 74 5.40 -8.19 -2.46
CA ASP A 74 4.16 -8.95 -2.23
C ASP A 74 3.76 -8.98 -0.74
N ALA A 75 4.73 -9.15 0.15
CA ALA A 75 4.51 -9.12 1.60
C ALA A 75 4.03 -7.75 2.06
N LEU A 76 4.62 -6.66 1.57
CA LEU A 76 4.17 -5.30 1.88
C LEU A 76 2.74 -5.04 1.40
N ILE A 77 2.36 -5.52 0.20
CA ILE A 77 0.97 -5.44 -0.28
C ILE A 77 0.03 -6.25 0.63
N ALA A 78 0.46 -7.41 1.13
CA ALA A 78 -0.34 -8.18 2.09
C ALA A 78 -0.52 -7.44 3.42
N ILE A 79 0.50 -6.70 3.89
CA ILE A 79 0.39 -5.87 5.11
C ILE A 79 -0.51 -4.64 4.86
N LEU A 80 -0.45 -4.06 3.65
CA LEU A 80 -1.34 -2.97 3.22
C LEU A 80 -2.82 -3.37 3.20
N ASP A 81 -3.13 -4.67 3.18
CA ASP A 81 -4.49 -5.18 3.15
C ASP A 81 -5.09 -5.39 4.56
N ASP A 82 -4.44 -4.88 5.59
CA ASP A 82 -4.88 -5.05 6.97
C ASP A 82 -6.03 -4.10 7.36
N ASP A 83 -6.96 -4.58 8.19
CA ASP A 83 -8.10 -3.80 8.70
C ASP A 83 -7.67 -2.57 9.53
N ASP A 84 -6.50 -2.62 10.18
CA ASP A 84 -5.95 -1.54 11.01
C ASP A 84 -5.33 -0.43 10.14
N PRO A 85 -5.91 0.80 10.14
CA PRO A 85 -5.41 1.89 9.31
C PRO A 85 -3.96 2.29 9.62
N GLN A 86 -3.47 2.08 10.85
CA GLN A 86 -2.06 2.39 11.16
C GLN A 86 -1.11 1.39 10.51
N VAL A 87 -1.48 0.10 10.46
CA VAL A 87 -0.69 -0.91 9.76
C VAL A 87 -0.61 -0.59 8.27
N ARG A 88 -1.74 -0.18 7.66
CA ARG A 88 -1.78 0.23 6.25
C ARG A 88 -0.91 1.44 5.97
N VAL A 89 -0.99 2.50 6.79
CA VAL A 89 -0.13 3.68 6.65
C VAL A 89 1.35 3.30 6.64
N VAL A 90 1.79 2.46 7.58
CA VAL A 90 3.19 2.02 7.66
C VAL A 90 3.58 1.18 6.43
N ALA A 91 2.69 0.30 5.96
CA ALA A 91 2.93 -0.49 4.75
C ALA A 91 3.00 0.36 3.47
N GLY A 92 2.14 1.38 3.36
CA GLY A 92 2.14 2.32 2.25
C GLY A 92 3.42 3.15 2.22
N GLU A 93 3.86 3.68 3.36
CA GLU A 93 5.16 4.37 3.49
C GLU A 93 6.33 3.45 3.09
N ALA A 94 6.32 2.21 3.56
CA ALA A 94 7.32 1.20 3.19
C ALA A 94 7.32 0.89 1.68
N LEU A 95 6.15 0.79 1.05
CA LEU A 95 6.02 0.60 -0.41
C LEU A 95 6.54 1.82 -1.19
N LEU A 96 6.30 3.03 -0.70
CA LEU A 96 6.86 4.25 -1.29
C LEU A 96 8.38 4.24 -1.23
N ASP A 97 8.96 3.94 -0.06
CA ASP A 97 10.42 3.84 0.12
C ASP A 97 11.03 2.81 -0.83
N VAL A 98 10.45 1.61 -0.92
CA VAL A 98 10.87 0.59 -1.90
C VAL A 98 10.66 1.09 -3.32
N GLY A 99 9.55 1.76 -3.61
CA GLY A 99 9.19 2.27 -4.92
C GLY A 99 10.18 3.31 -5.45
N TYR A 100 10.63 4.23 -4.60
CA TYR A 100 11.60 5.26 -4.96
C TYR A 100 12.99 4.69 -5.30
N GLU A 101 13.35 3.54 -4.74
CA GLU A 101 14.64 2.89 -5.02
C GLU A 101 14.55 1.78 -6.08
N ARG A 102 13.45 1.03 -6.07
CA ARG A 102 13.25 -0.25 -6.76
C ARG A 102 11.82 -0.38 -7.30
N TYR A 103 11.31 0.66 -7.96
CA TYR A 103 9.96 0.70 -8.54
C TYR A 103 9.54 -0.59 -9.28
N ALA A 104 10.46 -1.22 -10.01
CA ALA A 104 10.14 -2.44 -10.77
C ALA A 104 9.77 -3.66 -9.89
N GLU A 105 10.09 -3.65 -8.59
CA GLU A 105 9.63 -4.66 -7.63
C GLU A 105 8.17 -4.39 -7.25
N VAL A 106 7.85 -3.14 -6.86
CA VAL A 106 6.50 -2.69 -6.52
C VAL A 106 5.55 -2.87 -7.71
N ALA A 107 5.92 -2.36 -8.89
CA ALA A 107 5.09 -2.45 -10.10
C ALA A 107 4.71 -3.90 -10.44
N ARG A 108 5.66 -4.84 -10.34
CA ARG A 108 5.38 -6.26 -10.61
C ARG A 108 4.50 -6.90 -9.54
N ALA A 109 4.63 -6.49 -8.28
CA ALA A 109 3.76 -6.97 -7.21
C ALA A 109 2.33 -6.46 -7.41
N VAL A 110 2.16 -5.21 -7.82
CA VAL A 110 0.87 -4.64 -8.20
C VAL A 110 0.26 -5.35 -9.42
N GLU A 111 1.04 -5.62 -10.47
CA GLU A 111 0.59 -6.41 -11.63
C GLU A 111 0.07 -7.78 -11.19
N ARG A 112 0.80 -8.48 -10.30
CA ARG A 112 0.34 -9.77 -9.74
C ARG A 112 -0.95 -9.63 -8.94
N ALA A 113 -1.08 -8.59 -8.12
CA ALA A 113 -2.28 -8.36 -7.31
C ALA A 113 -3.53 -8.12 -8.19
N LEU A 114 -3.38 -7.37 -9.28
CA LEU A 114 -4.43 -7.18 -10.30
C LEU A 114 -4.76 -8.50 -11.03
N ASP A 115 -3.75 -9.24 -11.48
CA ASP A 115 -3.93 -10.52 -12.19
C ASP A 115 -4.61 -11.59 -11.32
N ASP A 116 -4.32 -11.58 -10.01
CA ASP A 116 -4.93 -12.47 -9.02
C ASP A 116 -6.38 -12.09 -8.69
N GLY A 117 -6.86 -10.92 -9.13
CA GLY A 117 -8.18 -10.39 -8.82
C GLY A 117 -8.38 -10.15 -7.32
N ARG A 118 -7.33 -9.68 -6.63
CA ARG A 118 -7.43 -9.31 -5.21
C ARG A 118 -8.41 -8.14 -5.06
N GLY A 119 -9.15 -8.13 -3.96
CA GLY A 119 -9.95 -6.99 -3.50
C GLY A 119 -9.37 -6.42 -2.21
N GLY A 120 -10.16 -5.58 -1.52
CA GLY A 120 -9.81 -5.10 -0.18
C GLY A 120 -8.99 -3.81 -0.13
N PRO A 121 -8.67 -3.33 1.09
CA PRO A 121 -8.06 -2.03 1.32
C PRO A 121 -6.77 -1.79 0.52
N ALA A 122 -5.92 -2.82 0.35
CA ALA A 122 -4.69 -2.66 -0.40
C ALA A 122 -4.94 -2.18 -1.84
N MET A 123 -5.99 -2.71 -2.48
CA MET A 123 -6.29 -2.38 -3.87
C MET A 123 -6.80 -0.94 -4.04
N ALA A 124 -7.40 -0.35 -3.00
CA ALA A 124 -7.76 1.06 -2.98
C ALA A 124 -6.57 1.98 -2.69
N GLU A 125 -5.54 1.51 -1.96
CA GLU A 125 -4.37 2.32 -1.61
C GLU A 125 -3.26 2.28 -2.66
N LEU A 126 -3.10 1.16 -3.39
CA LEU A 126 -2.04 1.00 -4.41
C LEU A 126 -2.04 2.03 -5.55
N PRO A 127 -3.20 2.49 -6.09
CA PRO A 127 -3.23 3.57 -7.05
C PRO A 127 -2.50 4.84 -6.57
N TRP A 128 -2.69 5.20 -5.30
CA TRP A 128 -2.03 6.35 -4.68
C TRP A 128 -0.53 6.15 -4.53
N VAL A 129 -0.10 4.96 -4.10
CA VAL A 129 1.34 4.60 -4.04
C VAL A 129 1.99 4.80 -5.41
N LEU A 130 1.35 4.32 -6.48
CA LEU A 130 1.87 4.46 -7.84
C LEU A 130 1.91 5.92 -8.32
N ALA A 131 0.87 6.69 -8.03
CA ALA A 131 0.78 8.10 -8.42
C ALA A 131 1.83 8.95 -7.69
N GLU A 132 2.05 8.70 -6.41
CA GLU A 132 3.05 9.39 -5.58
C GLU A 132 4.49 9.06 -6.03
N ILE A 133 4.78 7.79 -6.38
CA ILE A 133 6.08 7.44 -6.96
C ILE A 133 6.30 8.13 -8.32
N GLY A 134 5.26 8.21 -9.15
CA GLY A 134 5.25 9.03 -10.37
C GLY A 134 6.16 8.53 -11.51
N GLU A 135 6.48 7.23 -11.54
CA GLU A 135 7.27 6.63 -12.62
C GLU A 135 6.47 6.59 -13.95
N PRO A 136 7.11 6.61 -15.13
CA PRO A 136 6.41 6.75 -16.42
C PRO A 136 5.36 5.68 -16.73
N SER A 137 5.43 4.49 -16.11
CA SER A 137 4.41 3.44 -16.26
C SER A 137 3.24 3.56 -15.29
N ALA A 138 3.28 4.49 -14.32
CA ALA A 138 2.23 4.69 -13.33
C ALA A 138 0.87 4.90 -13.99
N LEU A 139 0.78 5.75 -15.03
CA LEU A 139 -0.46 5.96 -15.78
C LEU A 139 -1.09 4.64 -16.27
N SER A 140 -0.28 3.79 -16.91
CA SER A 140 -0.78 2.53 -17.46
C SER A 140 -1.16 1.54 -16.36
N LEU A 141 -0.41 1.52 -15.25
CA LEU A 141 -0.63 0.57 -14.17
C LEU A 141 -1.82 0.95 -13.30
N ILE A 142 -1.98 2.24 -12.98
CA ILE A 142 -3.18 2.78 -12.32
C ILE A 142 -4.40 2.55 -13.22
N GLY A 143 -4.26 2.69 -14.54
CA GLY A 143 -5.30 2.36 -15.50
C GLY A 143 -5.84 0.93 -15.38
N GLY A 144 -5.05 -0.03 -14.90
CA GLY A 144 -5.53 -1.40 -14.64
C GLY A 144 -6.57 -1.48 -13.52
N PHE A 145 -6.55 -0.55 -12.56
CA PHE A 145 -7.51 -0.51 -11.46
C PHE A 145 -8.87 0.07 -11.87
N THR A 146 -8.99 0.77 -13.01
CA THR A 146 -10.28 1.30 -13.47
C THR A 146 -11.24 0.20 -13.93
N GLU A 147 -10.71 -0.98 -14.25
CA GLU A 147 -11.47 -2.17 -14.64
C GLU A 147 -11.85 -3.06 -13.44
N HIS A 148 -11.53 -2.65 -12.21
CA HIS A 148 -11.77 -3.43 -11.00
C HIS A 148 -13.27 -3.57 -10.67
N GLU A 149 -13.66 -4.67 -10.03
CA GLU A 149 -15.07 -4.95 -9.72
C GLU A 149 -15.61 -4.10 -8.55
N GLU A 150 -14.77 -3.85 -7.54
CA GLU A 150 -15.09 -3.00 -6.39
C GLU A 150 -15.06 -1.52 -6.77
N SER A 151 -16.13 -0.80 -6.45
CA SER A 151 -16.28 0.62 -6.75
C SER A 151 -15.26 1.49 -6.03
N ASP A 152 -14.94 1.20 -4.78
CA ASP A 152 -13.99 2.01 -4.00
C ASP A 152 -12.57 1.94 -4.59
N VAL A 153 -12.18 0.79 -5.14
CA VAL A 153 -10.92 0.64 -5.88
C VAL A 153 -10.90 1.48 -7.15
N VAL A 154 -12.01 1.48 -7.90
CA VAL A 154 -12.14 2.30 -9.12
C VAL A 154 -12.12 3.78 -8.79
N ALA A 155 -12.80 4.20 -7.72
CA ALA A 155 -12.80 5.58 -7.24
C ALA A 155 -11.37 6.04 -6.88
N ALA A 156 -10.64 5.23 -6.11
CA ALA A 156 -9.25 5.52 -5.79
C ALA A 156 -8.35 5.61 -7.04
N ALA A 157 -8.59 4.75 -8.05
CA ALA A 157 -7.88 4.84 -9.32
C ALA A 157 -8.17 6.16 -10.06
N ILE A 158 -9.43 6.62 -10.07
CA ILE A 158 -9.81 7.90 -10.68
C ILE A 158 -9.09 9.06 -9.98
N GLU A 159 -9.09 9.08 -8.65
CA GLU A 159 -8.43 10.13 -7.86
C GLU A 159 -6.91 10.12 -8.07
N ALA A 160 -6.28 8.94 -8.07
CA ALA A 160 -4.86 8.78 -8.34
C ALA A 160 -4.48 9.25 -9.77
N LEU A 161 -5.32 8.96 -10.77
CA LEU A 161 -5.13 9.44 -12.15
C LEU A 161 -5.24 10.97 -12.24
N LEU A 162 -6.20 11.56 -11.53
CA LEU A 162 -6.33 13.02 -11.41
C LEU A 162 -5.10 13.63 -10.74
N HIS A 163 -4.62 13.01 -9.66
CA HIS A 163 -3.43 13.44 -8.94
C HIS A 163 -2.17 13.41 -9.81
N LEU A 164 -1.99 12.33 -10.58
CA LEU A 164 -0.89 12.18 -11.54
C LEU A 164 -0.89 13.33 -12.57
N GLY A 165 -2.07 13.87 -12.88
CA GLY A 165 -2.21 15.10 -13.67
C GLY A 165 -1.87 14.94 -15.15
N GLU A 166 -1.75 13.71 -15.64
CA GLU A 166 -1.43 13.41 -17.03
C GLU A 166 -2.69 13.51 -17.91
N PRO A 167 -2.74 14.40 -18.93
CA PRO A 167 -3.93 14.53 -19.79
C PRO A 167 -4.31 13.23 -20.53
N ALA A 168 -3.36 12.31 -20.71
CA ALA A 168 -3.61 11.00 -21.30
C ALA A 168 -4.55 10.13 -20.45
N ALA A 169 -4.68 10.39 -19.14
CA ALA A 169 -5.62 9.70 -18.26
C ALA A 169 -7.09 9.89 -18.69
N ILE A 170 -7.42 10.97 -19.41
CA ILE A 170 -8.78 11.20 -19.93
C ILE A 170 -9.28 10.01 -20.76
N GLU A 171 -8.41 9.36 -21.54
CA GLU A 171 -8.82 8.21 -22.35
C GLU A 171 -9.13 6.96 -21.49
N LEU A 172 -8.56 6.85 -20.29
CA LEU A 172 -8.85 5.79 -19.32
C LEU A 172 -10.13 6.07 -18.53
N LEU A 173 -10.46 7.35 -18.33
CA LEU A 173 -11.61 7.79 -17.53
C LEU A 173 -12.93 7.83 -18.32
N ARG A 174 -12.89 8.16 -19.62
CA ARG A 174 -14.11 8.26 -20.46
C ARG A 174 -15.02 7.03 -20.41
N PRO A 175 -14.52 5.78 -20.43
CA PRO A 175 -15.38 4.61 -20.35
C PRO A 175 -16.22 4.53 -19.07
N LEU A 176 -15.84 5.27 -18.02
CA LEU A 176 -16.48 5.26 -16.71
C LEU A 176 -17.60 6.29 -16.57
N GLU A 177 -17.79 7.23 -17.51
CA GLU A 177 -18.77 8.33 -17.40
C GLU A 177 -20.23 7.86 -17.23
N ASP A 178 -20.55 6.65 -17.69
CA ASP A 178 -21.88 6.02 -17.57
C ASP A 178 -21.93 4.93 -16.48
N ASP A 179 -20.95 4.87 -15.58
CA ASP A 179 -20.87 3.86 -14.50
C ASP A 179 -21.68 4.29 -13.26
N ASP A 180 -22.81 3.63 -13.06
CA ASP A 180 -23.76 3.87 -11.96
C ASP A 180 -23.34 3.26 -10.61
N ARG A 181 -22.19 2.58 -10.52
CA ARG A 181 -21.69 2.04 -9.24
C ARG A 181 -21.40 3.20 -8.27
N ILE A 182 -21.71 3.00 -7.00
CA ILE A 182 -21.52 4.00 -5.94
C ILE A 182 -20.25 3.66 -5.18
N ALA A 183 -19.36 4.64 -5.01
CA ALA A 183 -18.21 4.55 -4.13
C ALA A 183 -18.41 5.43 -2.89
N GLU A 184 -17.87 4.99 -1.76
CA GLU A 184 -17.78 5.81 -0.55
C GLU A 184 -16.55 6.71 -0.67
N LEU A 185 -16.71 8.01 -0.36
CA LEU A 185 -15.62 8.98 -0.48
C LEU A 185 -14.83 9.07 0.82
N ASP A 186 -13.50 8.92 0.74
CA ASP A 186 -12.64 9.01 1.92
C ASP A 186 -12.56 10.47 2.42
N GLY A 187 -12.73 10.67 3.73
CA GLY A 187 -12.70 12.00 4.37
C GLY A 187 -14.01 12.81 4.36
N GLY A 188 -15.14 12.26 3.89
CA GLY A 188 -16.48 12.84 4.07
C GLY A 188 -17.05 12.61 5.49
N ASP A 189 -17.98 13.46 5.94
CA ASP A 189 -18.89 13.08 7.03
C ASP A 189 -19.64 11.80 6.60
N GLU A 190 -20.08 10.96 7.55
CA GLU A 190 -20.87 9.74 7.27
C GLU A 190 -21.94 9.99 6.17
N GLY A 191 -21.72 9.46 4.96
CA GLY A 191 -22.70 9.45 3.88
C GLY A 191 -22.36 10.25 2.61
N ASP A 192 -21.18 10.84 2.46
CA ASP A 192 -20.74 11.35 1.16
C ASP A 192 -20.36 10.18 0.24
N SER A 193 -21.13 10.02 -0.83
CA SER A 193 -20.96 8.99 -1.84
C SER A 193 -21.19 9.63 -3.21
N ALA A 194 -20.50 9.10 -4.22
CA ALA A 194 -20.65 9.53 -5.60
C ALA A 194 -20.72 8.31 -6.51
N THR A 195 -21.34 8.48 -7.66
CA THR A 195 -21.22 7.48 -8.73
C THR A 195 -19.82 7.54 -9.33
N ILE A 196 -19.33 6.39 -9.80
CA ILE A 196 -18.08 6.32 -10.57
C ILE A 196 -18.13 7.24 -11.80
N GLY A 197 -19.28 7.36 -12.45
CA GLY A 197 -19.50 8.31 -13.55
C GLY A 197 -19.34 9.78 -13.15
N GLU A 198 -19.86 10.18 -11.99
CA GLU A 198 -19.66 11.53 -11.45
C GLU A 198 -18.17 11.81 -11.18
N LEU A 199 -17.48 10.88 -10.50
CA LEU A 199 -16.05 11.00 -10.21
C LEU A 199 -15.20 11.08 -11.49
N ALA A 200 -15.50 10.24 -12.48
CA ALA A 200 -14.80 10.24 -13.76
C ALA A 200 -15.01 11.56 -14.52
N ALA A 201 -16.24 12.08 -14.56
CA ALA A 201 -16.56 13.34 -15.22
C ALA A 201 -15.85 14.52 -14.54
N GLU A 202 -15.80 14.55 -13.21
CA GLU A 202 -15.07 15.56 -12.45
C GLU A 202 -13.56 15.50 -12.72
N ALA A 203 -12.97 14.30 -12.70
CA ALA A 203 -11.55 14.10 -13.00
C ALA A 203 -11.20 14.50 -14.45
N ILE A 204 -12.04 14.15 -15.44
CA ILE A 204 -11.87 14.57 -16.83
C ILE A 204 -11.90 16.10 -16.95
N ALA A 205 -12.84 16.76 -16.27
CA ALA A 205 -12.92 18.22 -16.26
C ALA A 205 -11.68 18.85 -15.61
N GLY A 206 -11.15 18.26 -14.54
CA GLY A 206 -9.92 18.69 -13.88
C GLY A 206 -8.67 18.55 -14.75
N LEU A 207 -8.56 17.47 -15.52
CA LEU A 207 -7.43 17.20 -16.43
C LEU A 207 -7.51 17.99 -17.75
N GLY A 208 -8.71 18.35 -18.19
CA GLY A 208 -8.97 19.02 -19.47
C GLY A 208 -8.90 20.56 -19.46
N GLY A 209 -8.49 21.17 -18.33
CA GLY A 209 -8.42 22.62 -18.10
C GLY A 209 -7.63 23.43 -19.13
#